data_AF-A0A7S0SD89-F1
#
_entry.id   AF-A0A7S0SD89-F1
#
_cell.length_a   1.000
_cell.length_b   1.000
_cell.length_c   1.000
_cell.angle_alpha   90.00
_cell.angle_beta   90.00
_cell.angle_gamma   90.00
#
_symmetry.space_group_name_H-M   'P 1'
#
loop_
_entity.id
_entity.type
_entity.pdbx_description
1 polymer ?
#
loop_
_entity_poly.entity_id
_entity_poly.type
_entity_poly.pdbx_seq_one_letter_code
_entity_poly.pdbx_strand_id
1 'polypeptide(L)'
;MTDLHANGQLARFVVDEAHCVSSWGHDFRPDYKKLGDLRKHFPDVPLTALTATATLSVREDVLKTLGIARSARSFVVTFNRPNITMTVKSKKSMRDVADFAKWLADRWGGAPA
;
A
#
# COMPACT_ATOMS: atom_id res chain seq x y z
N MET A 1 23.73 5.38 -9.97
CA MET A 1 22.79 6.45 -9.57
C MET A 1 23.44 7.82 -9.68
N THR A 2 24.64 8.03 -9.12
CA THR A 2 25.37 9.30 -9.23
C THR A 2 25.61 9.73 -10.68
N ASP A 3 26.04 8.85 -11.57
CA ASP A 3 26.26 9.21 -12.98
C ASP A 3 24.95 9.58 -13.69
N LEU A 4 23.87 8.84 -13.44
CA LEU A 4 22.54 9.16 -13.96
C LEU A 4 22.05 10.52 -13.44
N HIS A 5 22.32 10.84 -12.17
CA HIS A 5 21.98 12.13 -11.58
C HIS A 5 22.81 13.27 -12.18
N ALA A 6 24.13 13.09 -12.28
CA ALA A 6 25.05 14.06 -12.87
C ALA A 6 24.73 14.37 -14.33
N ASN A 7 24.23 13.37 -15.08
CA ASN A 7 23.81 13.53 -16.48
C ASN A 7 22.36 14.02 -16.63
N GLY A 8 21.64 14.31 -15.54
CA GLY A 8 20.23 14.74 -15.58
C GLY A 8 19.26 13.66 -16.04
N GLN A 9 19.64 12.38 -15.94
CA GLN A 9 18.86 11.21 -16.39
C GLN A 9 18.13 10.50 -15.25
N LEU A 10 18.34 10.89 -14.00
CA LEU A 10 17.64 10.32 -12.84
C LEU A 10 16.30 11.04 -12.61
N ALA A 11 15.21 10.47 -13.13
CA ALA A 11 13.92 11.15 -13.19
C ALA A 11 13.18 11.28 -11.83
N ARG A 12 13.18 10.22 -11.00
CA ARG A 12 12.41 10.15 -9.75
C ARG A 12 12.76 8.91 -8.92
N PHE A 13 12.60 8.99 -7.61
CA PHE A 13 12.45 7.84 -6.73
C PHE A 13 10.98 7.51 -6.43
N VAL A 14 10.63 6.24 -6.54
CA VAL A 14 9.30 5.73 -6.20
C VAL A 14 9.46 4.68 -5.11
N VAL A 15 8.93 4.97 -3.92
CA VAL A 15 8.92 4.06 -2.78
C VAL A 15 7.53 3.44 -2.69
N ASP A 16 7.42 2.21 -3.17
CA ASP A 16 6.20 1.41 -2.99
C ASP A 16 6.15 0.80 -1.58
N GLU A 17 4.96 0.45 -1.12
CA GLU A 17 4.70 -0.04 0.25
C GLU A 17 5.38 0.80 1.34
N ALA A 18 5.32 2.12 1.19
CA ALA A 18 6.05 3.06 2.04
C ALA A 18 5.73 2.91 3.53
N HIS A 19 4.57 2.34 3.88
CA HIS A 19 4.20 2.04 5.25
C HIS A 19 5.21 1.13 5.99
N CYS A 20 6.04 0.36 5.26
CA CYS A 20 7.13 -0.45 5.80
C CYS A 20 8.19 0.34 6.59
N VAL A 21 8.29 1.67 6.40
CA VAL A 21 9.22 2.54 7.15
C VAL A 21 8.85 2.68 8.63
N SER A 22 7.55 2.54 8.97
CA SER A 22 7.04 2.80 10.31
C SER A 22 7.05 1.52 11.13
N SER A 23 7.65 1.58 12.33
CA SER A 23 7.60 0.47 13.30
C SER A 23 6.20 0.23 13.87
N TRP A 24 5.28 1.16 13.65
CA TRP A 24 3.86 1.02 13.99
C TRP A 24 3.05 0.41 12.82
N GLY A 25 3.69 0.21 11.66
CA GLY A 25 3.12 -0.51 10.54
C GLY A 25 3.11 -2.02 10.77
N HIS A 26 2.19 -2.71 10.10
CA HIS A 26 2.02 -4.16 10.22
C HIS A 26 3.12 -4.99 9.51
N ASP A 27 3.93 -4.36 8.65
CA ASP A 27 5.05 -4.97 7.92
C ASP A 27 6.32 -4.10 7.98
N PHE A 28 6.78 -3.79 9.19
CA PHE A 28 7.96 -2.95 9.39
C PHE A 28 9.24 -3.59 8.82
N ARG A 29 9.98 -2.84 7.99
CA ARG A 29 11.27 -3.26 7.42
C ARG A 29 12.37 -2.26 7.80
N PRO A 30 13.34 -2.63 8.66
CA PRO A 30 14.41 -1.73 9.09
C PRO A 30 15.17 -1.04 7.97
N ASP A 31 15.40 -1.74 6.85
CA ASP A 31 16.13 -1.20 5.69
C ASP A 31 15.40 -0.04 5.01
N TYR A 32 14.07 0.05 5.13
CA TYR A 32 13.30 1.16 4.57
C TYR A 32 13.66 2.50 5.24
N LYS A 33 14.17 2.49 6.48
CA LYS A 33 14.65 3.73 7.14
C LYS A 33 15.85 4.35 6.42
N LYS A 34 16.67 3.54 5.76
CA LYS A 34 17.84 4.00 4.99
C LYS A 34 17.43 4.76 3.72
N LEU A 35 16.21 4.57 3.23
CA LEU A 35 15.70 5.29 2.05
C LEU A 35 15.59 6.80 2.28
N GLY A 36 15.53 7.26 3.54
CA GLY A 36 15.62 8.69 3.86
C GLY A 36 16.91 9.35 3.39
N ASP A 37 17.99 8.58 3.19
CA ASP A 37 19.26 9.10 2.69
C ASP A 37 19.22 9.43 1.19
N LEU A 38 18.24 8.92 0.43
CA LEU A 38 18.10 9.26 -0.99
C LEU A 38 17.89 10.76 -1.19
N ARG A 39 17.06 11.41 -0.37
CA ARG A 39 16.86 12.87 -0.44
C ARG A 39 18.08 13.68 0.00
N LYS A 40 18.96 13.10 0.83
CA LYS A 40 20.21 13.76 1.23
C LYS A 40 21.22 13.76 0.09
N HIS A 41 21.32 12.66 -0.65
CA HIS A 41 22.25 12.52 -1.77
C HIS A 41 21.73 13.14 -3.08
N PHE A 42 20.40 13.19 -3.26
CA PHE A 42 19.75 13.61 -4.50
C PHE A 42 18.59 14.60 -4.20
N PRO A 43 18.89 15.80 -3.67
CA PRO A 43 17.86 16.72 -3.13
C PRO A 43 16.90 17.28 -4.20
N ASP A 44 17.35 17.34 -5.45
CA ASP A 44 16.64 17.84 -6.63
C ASP A 44 15.83 16.76 -7.35
N VAL A 45 16.04 15.48 -7.03
CA VAL A 45 15.29 14.37 -7.62
C VAL A 45 13.95 14.19 -6.89
N PRO A 46 12.80 14.23 -7.60
CA PRO A 46 11.50 14.01 -6.99
C PRO A 46 11.37 12.65 -6.30
N LEU A 47 10.61 12.60 -5.21
CA LEU A 47 10.28 11.36 -4.51
C LEU A 47 8.76 11.19 -4.41
N THR A 48 8.27 9.98 -4.67
CA THR A 48 6.87 9.59 -4.49
C THR A 48 6.80 8.37 -3.58
N ALA A 49 5.93 8.42 -2.58
CA ALA A 49 5.67 7.31 -1.67
C ALA A 49 4.24 6.80 -1.90
N LEU A 50 4.07 5.49 -2.07
CA LEU A 50 2.77 4.85 -2.28
C LEU A 50 2.50 3.82 -1.19
N THR A 51 1.24 3.71 -0.79
CA THR A 51 0.76 2.68 0.13
C THR A 51 -0.76 2.60 0.09
N ALA A 52 -1.32 1.40 0.21
CA ALA A 52 -2.77 1.21 0.38
C ALA A 52 -3.20 1.35 1.84
N THR A 53 -2.33 0.98 2.79
CA THR A 53 -2.65 0.88 4.21
C THR A 53 -1.75 1.80 5.03
N ALA A 54 -2.26 2.99 5.36
CA ALA A 54 -1.56 3.90 6.26
C ALA A 54 -2.56 4.72 7.09
N THR A 55 -2.53 4.49 8.40
CA THR A 55 -3.15 5.38 9.40
C THR A 55 -2.49 6.76 9.36
N LEU A 56 -3.10 7.76 10.01
CA LEU A 56 -2.51 9.10 10.08
C LEU A 56 -1.09 9.07 10.70
N SER A 57 -0.88 8.31 11.78
CA SER A 57 0.45 8.16 12.40
C SER A 57 1.47 7.51 11.46
N VAL A 58 1.09 6.46 10.73
CA VAL A 58 1.98 5.82 9.75
C VAL A 58 2.33 6.79 8.62
N ARG A 59 1.40 7.63 8.17
CA ARG A 59 1.68 8.66 7.16
C ARG A 59 2.71 9.68 7.66
N GLU A 60 2.57 10.13 8.91
CA GLU A 60 3.53 11.06 9.51
C GLU A 60 4.93 10.45 9.62
N ASP A 61 5.01 9.18 10.01
CA ASP A 61 6.28 8.43 10.03
C ASP A 61 6.88 8.31 8.62
N VAL A 62 6.08 8.00 7.60
CA VAL A 62 6.53 7.96 6.20
C VAL A 62 7.13 9.29 5.78
N LEU A 63 6.42 10.39 6.01
CA LEU A 63 6.90 11.72 5.66
C LEU A 63 8.21 12.05 6.39
N LYS A 64 8.28 11.77 7.70
CA LYS A 64 9.47 12.02 8.51
C LYS A 64 10.67 11.20 8.08
N THR A 65 10.49 9.88 7.93
CA THR A 65 11.59 8.95 7.63
C THR A 65 12.12 9.13 6.21
N LEU A 66 11.25 9.34 5.22
CA LEU A 66 11.67 9.60 3.84
C LEU A 66 12.06 11.08 3.60
N GLY A 67 11.96 11.92 4.63
CA GLY A 67 12.25 13.34 4.55
C GLY A 67 11.32 14.11 3.61
N ILE A 68 10.09 13.65 3.38
CA ILE A 68 9.12 14.35 2.52
C ILE A 68 8.56 15.55 3.28
N ALA A 69 8.59 16.74 2.67
CA ALA A 69 8.06 17.95 3.27
C ALA A 69 6.56 17.81 3.56
N ARG A 70 6.07 18.37 4.67
CA ARG A 70 4.63 18.37 5.00
C ARG A 70 3.78 19.12 3.97
N SER A 71 4.37 20.04 3.22
CA SER A 71 3.73 20.76 2.11
C SER A 71 3.65 19.92 0.81
N ALA A 72 4.22 18.71 0.79
CA ALA A 72 4.10 17.83 -0.36
C ALA A 72 2.63 17.46 -0.61
N ARG A 73 2.27 17.30 -1.88
CA ARG A 73 0.93 16.89 -2.27
C ARG A 73 0.62 15.50 -1.72
N SER A 74 -0.48 15.39 -0.99
CA SER A 74 -0.99 14.13 -0.45
C SER A 74 -2.33 13.80 -1.10
N PHE A 75 -2.46 12.57 -1.59
CA PHE A 75 -3.68 12.07 -2.21
C PHE A 75 -4.20 10.90 -1.39
N VAL A 76 -5.40 11.03 -0.84
CA VAL A 76 -6.05 9.99 -0.04
C VAL A 76 -7.38 9.68 -0.69
N VAL A 77 -7.55 8.43 -1.08
CA VAL A 77 -8.77 7.94 -1.71
C VAL A 77 -9.50 6.99 -0.77
N THR A 78 -10.80 6.84 -0.99
CA THR A 78 -11.60 5.84 -0.26
C THR A 78 -11.17 4.43 -0.68
N PHE A 79 -11.16 3.51 0.28
CA PHE A 79 -10.96 2.08 0.01
C PHE A 79 -12.26 1.41 -0.46
N ASN A 80 -13.40 2.13 -0.45
CA ASN A 80 -14.70 1.55 -0.76
C ASN A 80 -14.73 0.98 -2.19
N ARG A 81 -15.20 -0.26 -2.31
CA ARG A 81 -15.39 -0.96 -3.58
C ARG A 81 -16.87 -1.26 -3.75
N PRO A 82 -17.66 -0.38 -4.40
CA PRO A 82 -19.12 -0.56 -4.52
C PRO A 82 -19.49 -1.83 -5.31
N ASN A 83 -18.54 -2.39 -6.06
CA ASN A 83 -18.67 -3.63 -6.80
C ASN A 83 -18.36 -4.90 -5.97
N ILE A 84 -18.02 -4.77 -4.67
CA ILE A 84 -17.75 -5.91 -3.77
C ILE A 84 -18.89 -6.05 -2.76
N THR A 85 -19.62 -7.16 -2.85
CA THR A 85 -20.66 -7.51 -1.85
C THR A 85 -20.06 -8.36 -0.73
N MET A 86 -20.16 -7.88 0.51
CA MET A 86 -19.79 -8.66 1.71
C MET A 86 -21.00 -9.45 2.21
N THR A 87 -20.85 -10.75 2.44
CA THR A 87 -21.89 -11.62 3.01
C THR A 87 -21.31 -12.40 4.18
N VAL A 88 -22.04 -12.47 5.30
CA VAL A 88 -21.65 -13.23 6.50
C VAL A 88 -22.58 -14.43 6.67
N LYS A 89 -22.01 -15.61 6.96
CA LYS A 89 -22.74 -16.85 7.23
C LYS A 89 -22.22 -17.48 8.53
N SER A 90 -23.12 -18.07 9.32
CA SER A 90 -22.76 -18.75 10.57
C SER A 90 -22.06 -20.08 10.27
N LYS A 91 -20.93 -20.33 10.94
CA LYS A 91 -20.23 -21.62 10.91
C LYS A 91 -20.62 -22.44 12.15
N LYS A 92 -21.30 -23.57 11.95
CA LYS A 92 -21.78 -24.51 12.97
C LYS A 92 -21.00 -25.84 12.98
N SER A 93 -20.48 -26.32 11.84
CA SER A 93 -19.78 -27.61 11.76
C SER A 93 -18.94 -27.80 10.47
N MET A 94 -18.24 -28.93 10.32
CA MET A 94 -17.57 -29.29 9.06
C MET A 94 -18.54 -29.58 7.89
N ARG A 95 -19.83 -29.85 8.17
CA ARG A 95 -20.86 -30.01 7.12
C ARG A 95 -21.13 -28.72 6.35
N ASP A 96 -20.79 -27.57 6.94
CA ASP A 96 -20.99 -26.24 6.36
C ASP A 96 -20.19 -26.04 5.06
N VAL A 97 -19.16 -26.85 4.80
CA VAL A 97 -18.39 -26.76 3.54
C VAL A 97 -19.24 -27.19 2.34
N ALA A 98 -20.06 -28.25 2.47
CA ALA A 98 -20.95 -28.70 1.41
C ALA A 98 -22.10 -27.70 1.20
N ASP A 99 -22.67 -27.17 2.28
CA ASP A 99 -23.70 -26.13 2.21
C ASP A 99 -23.16 -24.83 1.62
N PHE A 100 -21.91 -24.47 1.92
CA PHE A 100 -21.23 -23.32 1.32
C PHE A 100 -20.98 -23.52 -0.17
N ALA A 101 -20.52 -24.71 -0.58
CA ALA A 101 -20.32 -25.04 -2.00
C ALA A 101 -21.65 -24.99 -2.77
N LYS A 102 -22.73 -25.53 -2.20
CA LYS A 102 -24.07 -25.42 -2.77
C LYS A 102 -24.50 -23.95 -2.89
N TRP A 103 -24.31 -23.16 -1.84
CA TRP A 103 -24.63 -21.73 -1.86
C TRP A 103 -23.84 -20.96 -2.94
N LEU A 104 -22.56 -21.27 -3.15
CA LEU A 104 -21.76 -20.70 -4.24
C LEU A 104 -22.35 -21.08 -5.61
N ALA A 105 -22.69 -22.36 -5.81
CA ALA A 105 -23.28 -22.84 -7.06
C ALA A 105 -24.68 -22.25 -7.32
N ASP A 106 -25.52 -22.11 -6.30
CA ASP A 106 -26.85 -21.49 -6.45
C ASP A 106 -26.74 -20.00 -6.82
N ARG A 107 -25.73 -19.30 -6.28
CA ARG A 107 -25.56 -17.85 -6.45
C ARG A 107 -24.79 -17.45 -7.71
N TRP A 108 -23.86 -18.29 -8.17
CA TRP A 108 -22.98 -17.99 -9.30
C TRP A 108 -22.90 -19.10 -10.36
N GLY A 109 -23.66 -20.19 -10.21
CA GLY A 109 -23.63 -21.35 -11.11
C GLY A 109 -24.51 -21.24 -12.36
N GLY A 110 -25.13 -20.09 -12.64
CA GLY A 110 -25.74 -19.79 -13.93
C GLY A 110 -25.30 -18.39 -14.39
N ALA A 111 -24.84 -18.15 -15.62
CA ALA A 111 -24.83 -18.92 -16.86
C ALA A 111 -23.40 -19.02 -17.44
N PRO A 112 -23.10 -19.99 -18.34
CA PRO A 112 -21.92 -19.90 -19.20
C PRO A 112 -22.01 -18.62 -20.05
N ALA A 113 -20.85 -17.97 -20.23
CA ALA A 113 -20.69 -16.88 -21.19
C ALA A 113 -20.97 -17.33 -22.63
#